data_AF-A0A8C0WEV7-F1
#
_entry.id   AF-A0A8C0WEV7-F1
#
_cell.length_a   1.000
_cell.length_b   1.000
_cell.length_c   1.000
_cell.angle_alpha   90.00
_cell.angle_beta   90.00
_cell.angle_gamma   90.00
#
_symmetry.space_group_name_H-M   'P 1'
#
loop_
_entity.id
_entity.type
_entity.pdbx_description
1 polymer ?
#
loop_
_entity_poly.entity_id
_entity_poly.type
_entity_poly.pdbx_seq_one_letter_code
_entity_poly.pdbx_strand_id
1 'polypeptide(L)'
;MVDYYEVLGVQRYASPEDIKKAYRKVALKWHPDKNLENKEEAERKFKEVAEAYEVLSNDEKRDIYDQYGSQIHRSGLGGRGKRGI
;
A
#
# COMPACT_ATOMS: atom_id res chain seq x y z
N MET A 1 6.52 -5.82 7.85
CA MET A 1 5.17 -5.32 7.49
C MET A 1 5.19 -5.02 6.01
N VAL A 2 4.15 -5.42 5.28
CA VAL A 2 4.03 -5.11 3.85
C VAL A 2 3.58 -3.65 3.74
N ASP A 3 4.35 -2.83 3.03
CA ASP A 3 4.00 -1.44 2.80
C ASP A 3 3.01 -1.38 1.63
N TYR A 4 1.74 -1.08 1.93
CA TYR A 4 0.67 -1.06 0.92
C TYR A 4 0.95 -0.05 -0.21
N TYR A 5 1.68 1.02 0.11
CA TYR A 5 2.15 2.00 -0.86
C TYR A 5 3.15 1.39 -1.85
N GLU A 6 4.10 0.58 -1.37
CA GLU A 6 5.06 -0.13 -2.24
C GLU A 6 4.38 -1.22 -3.08
N VAL A 7 3.39 -1.92 -2.52
CA VAL A 7 2.62 -2.95 -3.24
C VAL A 7 1.89 -2.35 -4.45
N LEU A 8 1.26 -1.18 -4.28
CA LEU A 8 0.60 -0.47 -5.36
C LEU A 8 1.59 0.32 -6.23
N GLY A 9 2.84 0.49 -5.78
CA GLY A 9 3.84 1.32 -6.43
C GLY A 9 3.48 2.81 -6.43
N VAL A 10 2.78 3.26 -5.39
CA VAL A 10 2.32 4.64 -5.22
C VAL A 10 3.01 5.27 -4.04
N GLN A 11 3.07 6.60 -4.02
CA GLN A 11 3.68 7.31 -2.91
C GLN A 11 2.72 7.41 -1.73
N ARG A 12 3.27 7.56 -0.52
CA ARG A 12 2.51 7.73 0.72
C ARG A 12 1.56 8.93 0.74
N TYR A 13 1.76 9.88 -0.17
CA TYR A 13 0.92 11.07 -0.37
C TYR A 13 0.05 10.98 -1.63
N ALA A 14 -0.04 9.81 -2.27
CA ALA A 14 -0.87 9.61 -3.44
C ALA A 14 -2.34 9.89 -3.11
N SER A 15 -3.03 10.53 -4.06
CA SER A 15 -4.46 10.75 -3.98
C SER A 15 -5.21 9.42 -4.18
N PRO A 16 -6.44 9.28 -3.64
CA PRO A 16 -7.26 8.09 -3.85
C PRO A 16 -7.47 7.78 -5.34
N GLU A 17 -7.50 8.81 -6.19
CA GLU A 17 -7.54 8.66 -7.64
C GLU A 17 -6.29 7.97 -8.23
N ASP A 18 -5.10 8.32 -7.75
CA ASP A 18 -3.85 7.71 -8.17
C ASP A 18 -3.73 6.27 -7.67
N ILE A 19 -4.15 6.02 -6.43
CA ILE A 19 -4.24 4.68 -5.82
C ILE A 19 -5.14 3.78 -6.68
N LYS A 20 -6.32 4.27 -7.09
CA LYS A 20 -7.25 3.55 -7.97
C LYS A 20 -6.68 3.29 -9.36
N LYS A 21 -5.98 4.28 -9.95
CA LYS A 21 -5.31 4.12 -11.25
C LYS A 21 -4.18 3.08 -11.17
N ALA A 22 -3.37 3.12 -10.11
CA ALA A 22 -2.28 2.19 -9.88
C ALA A 22 -2.80 0.76 -9.65
N TYR A 23 -3.81 0.60 -8.78
CA TYR A 23 -4.49 -0.68 -8.56
C TYR A 23 -4.91 -1.33 -9.88
N ARG A 24 -5.60 -0.59 -10.77
CA ARG A 24 -5.99 -1.11 -12.08
C ARG A 24 -4.81 -1.59 -12.92
N LYS A 25 -3.71 -0.83 -12.95
CA LYS A 25 -2.50 -1.21 -13.70
C LYS A 25 -1.86 -2.48 -13.15
N VAL A 26 -1.73 -2.56 -11.82
CA VAL A 26 -1.07 -3.67 -11.13
C VAL A 26 -1.93 -4.93 -11.14
N ALA A 27 -3.26 -4.80 -10.98
CA ALA A 27 -4.22 -5.90 -11.10
C ALA A 27 -4.21 -6.53 -12.50
N LEU A 28 -4.11 -5.72 -13.56
CA LEU A 28 -3.94 -6.23 -14.93
C LEU A 28 -2.58 -6.88 -15.16
N LYS A 29 -1.53 -6.40 -14.48
CA LYS A 29 -0.19 -6.97 -14.55
C LYS A 29 -0.13 -8.35 -13.90
N TRP A 30 -0.77 -8.52 -12.75
CA TRP A 30 -0.84 -9.77 -12.00
C TRP A 30 -2.11 -10.59 -12.27
N HIS A 31 -2.80 -10.32 -13.37
CA HIS A 31 -4.01 -11.08 -13.71
C HIS A 31 -3.65 -12.55 -14.01
N PRO A 32 -4.37 -13.55 -13.48
CA PRO A 32 -4.05 -14.97 -13.65
C PRO A 32 -4.13 -15.44 -15.11
N ASP A 33 -4.86 -14.70 -15.95
CA ASP A 33 -4.96 -14.94 -17.39
C ASP A 33 -3.66 -14.60 -18.14
N LYS A 34 -2.91 -13.57 -17.69
CA LYS A 34 -1.61 -13.19 -18.25
C LYS A 34 -0.43 -13.90 -17.60
N ASN A 35 -0.64 -14.44 -16.40
CA ASN A 35 0.41 -15.11 -15.61
C ASN A 35 0.06 -16.59 -15.44
N LEU A 36 -0.10 -17.29 -16.56
CA LEU A 36 -0.44 -18.72 -16.57
C LEU A 36 0.65 -19.60 -15.94
N GLU A 37 1.91 -19.16 -16.07
CA GLU A 37 3.12 -19.81 -15.57
C GLU A 37 3.40 -19.47 -14.10
N ASN A 38 3.05 -18.25 -13.68
CA ASN A 38 3.32 -17.73 -12.33
C ASN A 38 2.02 -17.49 -11.56
N LYS A 39 1.03 -18.39 -11.69
CA LYS A 39 -0.30 -18.22 -11.06
C LYS A 39 -0.23 -18.02 -9.55
N GLU A 40 0.64 -18.76 -8.86
CA GLU A 40 0.81 -18.62 -7.41
C GLU A 40 1.36 -17.24 -7.00
N GLU A 41 2.38 -16.75 -7.71
CA GLU A 41 2.93 -15.41 -7.45
C GLU A 41 1.93 -14.31 -7.81
N ALA A 42 1.24 -14.47 -8.94
CA ALA A 42 0.18 -13.59 -9.38
C ALA A 42 -0.96 -13.52 -8.37
N GLU A 43 -1.42 -14.65 -7.83
CA GLU A 43 -2.47 -14.68 -6.80
C GLU A 43 -2.01 -13.99 -5.51
N ARG A 44 -0.77 -14.25 -5.06
CA ARG A 44 -0.20 -13.59 -3.87
C ARG A 44 -0.16 -12.08 -4.07
N LYS A 45 0.41 -11.63 -5.19
CA LYS A 45 0.51 -10.19 -5.51
C LYS A 45 -0.85 -9.56 -5.69
N PHE A 46 -1.80 -10.26 -6.31
CA PHE A 46 -3.16 -9.78 -6.49
C PHE A 46 -3.89 -9.60 -5.16
N LYS A 47 -3.73 -10.54 -4.21
CA LYS A 47 -4.24 -10.40 -2.83
C LYS A 47 -3.61 -9.21 -2.11
N GLU A 48 -2.29 -9.06 -2.16
CA GLU A 48 -1.59 -7.90 -1.56
C GLU A 48 -2.11 -6.58 -2.15
N VAL A 49 -2.30 -6.51 -3.47
CA VAL A 49 -2.76 -5.31 -4.20
C VAL A 49 -4.22 -4.97 -3.88
N ALA A 50 -5.08 -5.98 -3.74
CA ALA A 50 -6.46 -5.79 -3.34
C ALA A 50 -6.58 -5.29 -1.89
N GLU A 51 -5.82 -5.88 -0.96
CA GLU A 51 -5.77 -5.46 0.44
C GLU A 51 -5.23 -4.02 0.58
N ALA A 52 -4.12 -3.73 -0.12
CA ALA A 52 -3.54 -2.39 -0.17
C ALA A 52 -4.54 -1.35 -0.69
N TYR A 53 -5.26 -1.66 -1.76
CA TYR A 53 -6.29 -0.78 -2.31
C TYR A 53 -7.45 -0.58 -1.32
N GLU A 54 -7.93 -1.63 -0.66
CA GLU A 54 -9.05 -1.52 0.28
C GLU A 54 -8.72 -0.60 1.47
N VAL A 55 -7.49 -0.67 1.96
CA VAL A 55 -7.01 0.17 3.06
C VAL A 55 -6.73 1.60 2.58
N LEU A 56 -6.01 1.76 1.47
CA LEU A 56 -5.54 3.08 1.01
C LEU A 56 -6.61 3.87 0.24
N SER A 57 -7.61 3.21 -0.35
CA SER A 57 -8.71 3.88 -1.06
C SER A 57 -9.72 4.54 -0.13
N ASN A 58 -9.77 4.16 1.14
CA ASN A 58 -10.66 4.76 2.11
C ASN A 58 -9.84 5.60 3.08
N ASP A 59 -10.18 6.89 3.18
CA ASP A 59 -9.46 7.86 4.00
C ASP A 59 -9.44 7.44 5.48
N GLU A 60 -10.55 6.90 6.01
CA GLU A 60 -10.62 6.42 7.39
C GLU A 60 -9.72 5.19 7.62
N LYS A 61 -9.74 4.20 6.70
CA LYS A 61 -8.88 3.01 6.82
C LYS A 61 -7.41 3.38 6.64
N ARG A 62 -7.11 4.34 5.75
CA ARG A 62 -5.77 4.87 5.54
C ARG A 62 -5.26 5.60 6.77
N ASP A 63 -6.09 6.42 7.39
CA ASP A 63 -5.76 7.11 8.65
C ASP A 63 -5.49 6.10 9.77
N ILE A 64 -6.32 5.07 9.90
CA ILE A 64 -6.08 3.96 10.84
C ILE A 64 -4.75 3.26 10.50
N TYR A 65 -4.50 2.91 9.24
CA TYR A 65 -3.25 2.26 8.85
C TYR A 65 -2.03 3.15 9.10
N ASP A 66 -2.12 4.45 8.83
CA ASP A 66 -1.05 5.41 9.13
C ASP A 66 -0.90 5.55 10.65
N GLN A 67 -1.97 5.66 11.42
CA GLN A 67 -1.91 5.84 12.87
C GLN A 67 -1.39 4.59 13.61
N TYR A 68 -1.82 3.39 13.21
CA TYR A 68 -1.41 2.11 13.79
C TYR A 68 -0.07 1.61 13.21
N GLY A 69 0.19 1.82 11.92
CA GLY A 69 1.45 1.48 11.25
C GLY A 69 2.59 2.46 11.57
N SER A 70 2.29 3.76 11.69
CA SER A 70 3.25 4.79 12.12
C SER A 70 3.64 4.63 13.59
N GLN A 71 2.82 4.01 14.44
CA GLN A 71 3.25 3.68 15.82
C GLN A 71 4.40 2.66 15.84
N ILE A 72 4.40 1.69 14.93
CA ILE A 72 5.48 0.71 14.78
C ILE A 72 6.71 1.36 14.12
N HIS A 73 6.51 2.24 13.13
CA HIS A 73 7.63 2.90 12.44
C HIS A 73 8.27 4.06 13.24
N ARG A 74 7.50 4.75 14.10
CA ARG A 74 8.03 5.79 15.00
C ARG A 74 8.82 5.24 16.19
N SER A 75 8.73 3.95 16.49
CA SER A 75 9.58 3.31 17.51
C SER A 75 10.92 2.82 16.94
N GLY A 76 11.14 2.90 15.62
CA GLY A 76 12.35 2.38 14.97
C GLY A 76 13.28 3.44 14.38
N LEU A 77 12.77 4.52 13.79
CA LEU A 77 13.60 5.48 13.04
C LEU A 77 13.00 6.90 13.11
N GLY A 78 13.68 7.80 13.83
CA GLY A 78 13.47 9.24 13.67
C GLY A 78 13.32 10.02 14.96
N GLY A 79 14.45 10.46 15.51
CA GLY A 79 14.50 11.53 16.48
C GLY A 79 13.66 12.72 16.02
N ARG A 80 12.68 13.09 16.84
CA ARG A 80 11.91 14.32 16.66
C ARG A 80 12.78 15.50 17.07
N GLY A 81 13.52 16.02 16.09
CA GLY A 81 14.10 17.35 16.19
C GLY A 81 13.01 18.41 16.38
N LYS A 82 13.26 19.30 17.36
CA LYS A 82 12.57 20.55 17.68
C LYS A 82 11.16 20.46 18.28
N ARG A 83 11.12 20.58 19.62
CA ARG A 83 10.16 21.44 20.32
C ARG A 83 10.92 22.64 20.85
N GLY A 84 10.50 23.83 20.43
CA GLY A 84 11.10 25.10 20.79
C GLY A 84 10.95 25.42 22.28
N ILE A 85 11.99 26.06 22.80
CA ILE A 85 11.99 26.93 23.98
C ILE A 85 11.79 28.37 23.51
#